data_AF-A0A202DSS3-F1
#
_entry.id   AF-A0A202DSS3-F1
#
_cell.length_a   1.000
_cell.length_b   1.000
_cell.length_c   1.000
_cell.angle_alpha   90.00
_cell.angle_beta   90.00
_cell.angle_gamma   90.00
#
_symmetry.space_group_name_H-M   'P 1'
#
loop_
_entity.id
_entity.type
_entity.pdbx_description
1 polymer ?
#
loop_
_entity_poly.entity_id
_entity_poly.type
_entity_poly.pdbx_seq_one_letter_code
_entity_poly.pdbx_strand_id
1 'polypeptide(L)'
;MYPGQSIDTADRRFHLILQRDGNLVFYSPTRALWSTGTNGQQTAFLAIQPDGNLVLYDRSGRVLWASSTTSSGLTRLVIQQDGNLVIYNQQNIPQWNTGTSGAQ
;
A
#
# COMPACT_ATOMS: atom_id res chain seq x y z
N MET A 1 8.12 3.18 3.89
CA MET A 1 8.64 1.96 3.25
C MET A 1 9.51 2.37 2.07
N TYR A 2 10.67 1.77 1.91
CA TYR A 2 11.64 2.01 0.83
C TYR A 2 11.69 0.82 -0.14
N PRO A 3 12.20 1.00 -1.37
CA PRO A 3 12.39 -0.10 -2.31
C PRO A 3 13.11 -1.31 -1.71
N GLY A 4 12.54 -2.49 -1.93
CA GLY A 4 12.98 -3.77 -1.37
C GLY A 4 12.35 -4.13 -0.02
N GLN A 5 11.62 -3.21 0.63
CA GLN A 5 10.93 -3.51 1.89
C GLN A 5 9.52 -4.04 1.64
N SER A 6 9.10 -4.98 2.48
CA SER A 6 7.75 -5.54 2.49
C SER A 6 7.08 -5.40 3.86
N ILE A 7 5.76 -5.48 3.85
CA ILE A 7 4.93 -5.82 5.01
C ILE A 7 4.26 -7.14 4.67
N ASP A 8 4.38 -8.11 5.55
CA ASP A 8 3.89 -9.47 5.37
C ASP A 8 2.84 -9.79 6.43
N THR A 9 1.86 -10.62 6.11
CA THR A 9 1.05 -11.28 7.15
C THR A 9 1.91 -12.23 7.97
N ALA A 10 1.48 -12.54 9.20
CA ALA A 10 2.26 -13.41 10.09
C ALA A 10 2.50 -14.82 9.50
N ASP A 11 1.55 -15.32 8.71
CA ASP A 11 1.64 -16.58 7.96
C ASP A 11 2.39 -16.45 6.62
N ARG A 12 2.86 -15.24 6.27
CA ARG A 12 3.52 -14.87 5.01
C ARG A 12 2.73 -15.19 3.74
N ARG A 13 1.41 -15.37 3.88
CA ARG A 13 0.53 -15.66 2.75
C ARG A 13 0.34 -14.45 1.85
N PHE A 14 0.16 -13.27 2.45
CA PHE A 14 0.01 -12.02 1.73
C PHE A 14 1.16 -11.09 2.08
N HIS A 15 1.60 -10.32 1.10
CA HIS A 15 2.60 -9.29 1.34
C HIS A 15 2.44 -8.10 0.41
N LEU A 16 2.68 -6.92 0.95
CA LEU A 16 2.79 -5.66 0.22
C LEU A 16 4.26 -5.30 0.13
N ILE A 17 4.80 -5.17 -1.08
CA ILE A 17 6.21 -4.86 -1.32
C ILE A 17 6.35 -3.64 -2.20
N LEU A 18 7.22 -2.70 -1.81
CA LEU A 18 7.74 -1.70 -2.71
C LEU A 18 8.91 -2.31 -3.48
N GLN A 19 8.67 -2.75 -4.71
CA GLN A 19 9.65 -3.42 -5.54
C GLN A 19 10.76 -2.46 -6.00
N ARG A 20 11.92 -3.02 -6.36
CA ARG A 20 13.09 -2.23 -6.80
C ARG A 20 12.91 -1.57 -8.16
N ASP A 21 11.94 -2.02 -8.94
CA ASP A 21 11.53 -1.39 -10.20
C ASP A 21 10.61 -0.17 -9.99
N GLY A 22 10.34 0.19 -8.73
CA GLY A 22 9.53 1.35 -8.37
C GLY A 22 8.04 1.06 -8.21
N ASN A 23 7.60 -0.19 -8.35
CA ASN A 23 6.19 -0.54 -8.21
C ASN A 23 5.84 -0.94 -6.77
N LEU A 24 4.73 -0.43 -6.23
CA LEU A 24 4.16 -0.96 -4.99
C LEU A 24 3.13 -2.01 -5.36
N VAL A 25 3.33 -3.24 -4.91
CA VAL A 25 2.51 -4.39 -5.32
C VAL A 25 2.08 -5.20 -4.11
N PHE A 26 0.79 -5.53 -4.10
CA PHE A 26 0.18 -6.42 -3.13
C PHE A 26 -0.02 -7.80 -3.75
N TYR A 27 0.54 -8.83 -3.12
CA TYR A 27 0.55 -10.20 -3.61
C TYR A 27 -0.24 -11.15 -2.71
N SER A 28 -0.90 -12.12 -3.33
CA SER A 28 -1.21 -13.42 -2.73
C SER A 28 -0.05 -14.41 -3.00
N PRO A 29 -0.10 -15.65 -2.47
CA PRO A 29 0.93 -16.65 -2.73
C PRO A 29 1.10 -16.98 -4.22
N THR A 30 0.06 -16.75 -5.02
CA THR A 30 0.00 -17.22 -6.41
C THR A 30 0.03 -16.09 -7.44
N ARG A 31 -0.33 -14.86 -7.07
CA ARG A 31 -0.43 -13.75 -8.03
C ARG A 31 -0.38 -12.37 -7.39
N ALA A 32 -0.13 -11.35 -8.21
CA ALA A 32 -0.40 -9.96 -7.85
C ALA A 32 -1.92 -9.75 -7.73
N LEU A 33 -2.35 -9.15 -6.63
CA LEU A 33 -3.74 -8.77 -6.38
C LEU A 33 -4.02 -7.32 -6.76
N TRP A 34 -3.05 -6.44 -6.49
CA TRP A 34 -3.17 -5.01 -6.77
C TRP A 34 -1.79 -4.37 -6.93
N SER A 35 -1.71 -3.27 -7.68
CA SER A 35 -0.48 -2.51 -7.89
C SER A 35 -0.76 -1.02 -8.12
N THR A 36 0.20 -0.17 -7.76
CA THR A 36 0.17 1.27 -8.10
C THR A 36 0.37 1.56 -9.58
N GLY A 37 0.89 0.60 -10.37
CA GLY A 37 1.21 0.79 -11.78
C GLY A 37 2.40 1.73 -12.02
N THR A 38 3.30 1.86 -11.03
CA THR A 38 4.45 2.78 -11.07
C THR A 38 5.75 2.09 -11.46
N ASN A 39 5.69 0.92 -12.10
CA ASN A 39 6.87 0.20 -12.59
C ASN A 39 7.67 1.05 -13.57
N GLY A 40 9.00 1.02 -13.43
CA GLY A 40 9.93 1.85 -14.20
C GLY A 40 10.10 3.28 -13.67
N GLN A 41 9.33 3.69 -12.66
CA GLN A 41 9.53 4.99 -12.00
C GLN A 41 10.67 4.91 -10.98
N GLN A 42 11.36 6.03 -10.78
CA GLN A 42 12.41 6.16 -9.76
C GLN A 42 11.82 6.39 -8.36
N THR A 43 10.94 5.50 -7.93
CA THR A 43 10.29 5.57 -6.63
C THR A 43 11.31 5.54 -5.50
N ALA A 44 11.17 6.45 -4.55
CA ALA A 44 12.05 6.60 -3.41
C ALA A 44 11.44 5.99 -2.14
N PHE A 45 10.18 6.30 -1.83
CA PHE A 45 9.53 5.78 -0.62
C PHE A 45 8.01 5.94 -0.67
N LEU A 46 7.34 5.08 0.10
CA LEU A 46 5.93 5.19 0.50
C LEU A 46 5.87 5.78 1.92
N ALA A 47 5.05 6.81 2.11
CA ALA A 47 4.86 7.46 3.41
C ALA A 47 3.39 7.83 3.64
N ILE A 48 3.00 7.89 4.92
CA ILE A 48 1.74 8.48 5.37
C ILE A 48 2.02 9.97 5.61
N GLN A 49 1.27 10.84 4.94
CA GLN A 49 1.32 12.28 5.16
C GLN A 49 0.54 12.66 6.44
N PRO A 50 0.85 13.82 7.06
CA PRO A 50 0.13 14.31 8.25
C PRO A 50 -1.38 14.51 8.04
N ASP A 51 -1.81 14.71 6.79
CA ASP A 51 -3.23 14.85 6.41
C ASP A 51 -3.97 13.51 6.30
N GLY A 52 -3.29 12.39 6.53
CA GLY A 52 -3.85 11.04 6.46
C GLY A 52 -3.84 10.43 5.06
N ASN A 53 -3.10 10.99 4.10
CA ASN A 53 -2.95 10.39 2.78
C ASN A 53 -1.76 9.42 2.75
N LEU A 54 -1.92 8.25 2.13
CA LEU A 54 -0.81 7.33 1.86
C LEU A 54 -0.27 7.62 0.47
N VAL A 55 1.00 8.01 0.37
CA VAL A 55 1.57 8.60 -0.84
C VAL A 55 2.91 7.95 -1.21
N LEU A 56 3.06 7.64 -2.49
CA LEU A 56 4.28 7.14 -3.10
C LEU A 56 5.03 8.29 -3.78
N TYR A 57 6.30 8.48 -3.43
CA TYR A 57 7.13 9.57 -3.93
C TYR A 57 8.31 9.06 -4.74
N ASP A 58 8.74 9.84 -5.73
CA ASP A 58 10.06 9.71 -6.33
C ASP A 58 11.15 10.47 -5.55
N ARG A 59 12.40 10.36 -6.01
CA ARG A 59 13.56 10.99 -5.34
C ARG A 59 13.54 12.52 -5.34
N SER A 60 12.75 13.14 -6.21
CA SER A 60 12.57 14.59 -6.26
C SER A 60 11.46 15.09 -5.32
N GLY A 61 10.75 14.17 -4.66
CA GLY A 61 9.58 14.48 -3.84
C GLY A 61 8.29 14.64 -4.65
N ARG A 62 8.28 14.28 -5.94
CA ARG A 62 7.05 14.26 -6.75
C ARG A 62 6.20 13.05 -6.38
N VAL A 63 4.90 13.28 -6.30
CA VAL A 63 3.89 12.23 -6.06
C VAL A 63 3.74 11.38 -7.31
N LEU A 64 3.93 10.07 -7.16
CA LEU A 64 3.71 9.07 -8.20
C LEU A 64 2.34 8.39 -8.06
N TRP A 65 1.87 8.22 -6.83
CA TRP A 65 0.56 7.62 -6.51
C TRP A 65 0.10 8.10 -5.13
N ALA A 66 -1.22 8.19 -4.92
CA ALA A 66 -1.82 8.50 -3.64
C ALA A 66 -3.13 7.70 -3.42
N SER A 67 -3.44 7.37 -2.16
CA SER A 67 -4.68 6.69 -1.78
C SER A 67 -5.92 7.58 -1.82
N SER A 68 -5.74 8.90 -1.94
CA SER A 68 -6.80 9.92 -1.89
C SER A 68 -7.61 9.88 -0.59
N THR A 69 -6.92 9.66 0.54
CA THR A 69 -7.51 9.57 1.88
C THR A 69 -7.23 10.82 2.74
N THR A 70 -6.94 11.96 2.12
CA THR A 70 -6.76 13.25 2.82
C THR A 70 -7.96 13.56 3.71
N SER A 71 -7.70 14.11 4.90
CA SER A 71 -8.68 14.46 5.94
C SER A 71 -9.42 13.27 6.56
N SER A 72 -9.04 12.03 6.22
CA SER A 72 -9.67 10.84 6.79
C SER A 72 -9.17 10.50 8.20
N GLY A 73 -8.02 11.06 8.62
CA GLY A 73 -7.37 10.70 9.87
C GLY A 73 -6.79 9.28 9.84
N LEU A 74 -6.15 8.90 8.73
CA LEU A 74 -5.50 7.59 8.56
C LEU A 74 -4.59 7.27 9.74
N THR A 75 -4.79 6.09 10.33
CA THR A 75 -3.95 5.57 11.41
C THR A 75 -3.17 4.34 11.03
N ARG A 76 -3.70 3.51 10.12
CA ARG A 76 -3.06 2.25 9.76
C ARG A 76 -3.42 1.78 8.36
N LEU A 77 -2.44 1.11 7.76
CA LEU A 77 -2.57 0.27 6.59
C LEU A 77 -2.51 -1.19 7.06
N VAL A 78 -3.50 -2.00 6.71
CA VAL A 78 -3.65 -3.38 7.22
C VAL A 78 -3.80 -4.34 6.06
N ILE A 79 -2.95 -5.38 6.05
CA ILE A 79 -3.19 -6.58 5.24
C ILE A 79 -4.09 -7.51 6.05
N GLN A 80 -5.31 -7.73 5.56
CA GLN A 80 -6.32 -8.54 6.21
C GLN A 80 -6.19 -10.02 5.81
N GLN A 81 -6.68 -10.90 6.68
CA GLN A 81 -6.65 -12.34 6.44
C GLN A 81 -7.60 -12.80 5.32
N ASP A 82 -8.52 -11.95 4.89
CA ASP A 82 -9.38 -12.21 3.74
C ASP A 82 -8.70 -11.84 2.40
N GLY A 83 -7.45 -11.38 2.40
CA GLY A 83 -6.74 -10.98 1.19
C GLY A 83 -7.05 -9.56 0.73
N ASN A 84 -7.57 -8.70 1.61
CA ASN A 84 -7.73 -7.28 1.34
C ASN A 84 -6.60 -6.44 1.97
N LEU A 85 -6.23 -5.34 1.30
CA LEU A 85 -5.35 -4.32 1.85
C LEU A 85 -6.18 -3.06 2.12
N VAL A 86 -6.28 -2.65 3.38
CA VAL A 86 -7.24 -1.64 3.82
C VAL A 86 -6.57 -0.54 4.61
N ILE A 87 -6.97 0.70 4.32
CA ILE A 87 -6.63 1.89 5.08
C ILE A 87 -7.76 2.19 6.07
N TYR A 88 -7.42 2.34 7.35
CA TYR A 88 -8.37 2.69 8.41
C TYR A 88 -8.05 4.04 9.04
N ASN A 89 -9.09 4.74 9.49
CA ASN A 89 -8.96 5.91 10.36
C ASN A 89 -8.92 5.56 11.85
N GLN A 90 -8.86 6.58 12.71
CA GLN A 90 -8.84 6.44 14.17
C GLN A 90 -10.05 5.69 14.73
N GLN A 91 -11.22 5.81 14.10
CA GLN A 91 -12.47 5.16 14.48
C GLN A 91 -12.62 3.73 13.94
N ASN A 92 -11.57 3.14 13.34
CA ASN A 92 -11.60 1.85 12.67
C ASN A 92 -12.55 1.78 11.46
N ILE A 93 -12.88 2.92 10.84
CA ILE A 93 -13.70 2.97 9.63
C ILE A 93 -12.79 2.84 8.40
N PRO A 94 -13.07 1.91 7.47
CA PRO A 94 -12.28 1.77 6.24
C PRO A 94 -12.44 3.00 5.35
N GLN A 95 -11.33 3.57 4.90
CA GLN A 95 -11.29 4.78 4.07
C GLN A 95 -10.95 4.47 2.62
N TRP A 96 -10.14 3.44 2.40
CA TRP A 96 -9.74 2.94 1.09
C TRP A 96 -9.40 1.45 1.20
N ASN A 97 -9.59 0.69 0.12
CA ASN A 97 -9.16 -0.69 0.03
C ASN A 97 -8.83 -1.09 -1.41
N THR A 98 -8.09 -2.19 -1.57
CA THR A 98 -7.73 -2.74 -2.88
C THR A 98 -8.89 -3.44 -3.60
N GLY A 99 -9.99 -3.75 -2.91
CA GLY A 99 -11.14 -4.46 -3.47
C GLY A 99 -10.88 -5.95 -3.67
N THR A 100 -9.94 -6.55 -2.93
CA THR A 100 -9.43 -7.91 -3.17
C THR A 100 -9.85 -8.93 -2.11
N SER A 101 -10.85 -8.60 -1.27
CA SER A 101 -11.43 -9.54 -0.29
C SER A 101 -11.85 -10.85 -0.95
N GLY A 102 -11.53 -11.97 -0.29
CA GLY A 102 -11.77 -13.33 -0.77
C GLY A 102 -10.63 -13.90 -1.62
N ALA A 103 -9.55 -13.15 -1.86
CA ALA A 103 -8.37 -13.68 -2.54
C ALA A 103 -7.69 -14.77 -1.70
N GLN A 104 -7.16 -15.79 -2.39
CA GLN A 104 -6.39 -16.89 -1.79
C GLN A 104 -4.96 -16.96 -2.36
#